data_AF-A0A183HIF2-F1
#
_entry.id   AF-A0A183HIF2-F1
#
_cell.length_a   1.000
_cell.length_b   1.000
_cell.length_c   1.000
_cell.angle_alpha   90.00
_cell.angle_beta   90.00
_cell.angle_gamma   90.00
#
_symmetry.space_group_name_H-M   'P 1'
#
loop_
_entity.id
_entity.type
_entity.pdbx_description
1 polymer ?
#
loop_
_entity_poly.entity_id
_entity_poly.type
_entity_poly.pdbx_seq_one_letter_code
_entity_poly.pdbx_strand_id
1 'polypeptide(L)'
;MHRAQMHTSAPSSSSSCIENMGPDHIKFIETVNKYIEKITAHVNNFDKKVAQEMVRAVFMMATRNDFERADIDKLEKMMKVLIQRWLRQNDTEDDIVETVLRIMTRFSADGKTKQIMSKVNFIFISNIFLINYMRQIIKIFANF
;
A
#
# COMPACT_ATOMS: atom_id res chain seq x y z
N MET A 1 -44.45 11.39 -53.56
CA MET A 1 -43.49 10.64 -52.72
C MET A 1 -42.22 11.48 -52.55
N HIS A 2 -42.02 12.09 -51.39
CA HIS A 2 -40.74 12.72 -51.03
C HIS A 2 -40.48 12.40 -49.55
N ARG A 3 -39.47 11.56 -49.32
CA ARG A 3 -39.09 11.03 -48.01
C ARG A 3 -38.03 11.97 -47.43
N ALA A 4 -38.41 12.84 -46.50
CA ALA A 4 -37.46 13.64 -45.73
C ALA A 4 -36.69 12.71 -44.79
N GLN A 5 -35.41 12.47 -45.07
CA GLN A 5 -34.50 11.79 -44.15
C GLN A 5 -34.13 12.77 -43.03
N MET A 6 -34.63 12.49 -41.82
CA MET A 6 -34.17 13.18 -40.61
C MET A 6 -32.74 12.72 -40.31
N HIS A 7 -31.76 13.57 -40.55
CA HIS A 7 -30.43 13.42 -39.96
C HIS A 7 -30.55 13.81 -38.49
N THR A 8 -30.67 12.82 -37.61
CA THR A 8 -30.56 13.02 -36.18
C THR A 8 -29.09 13.30 -35.87
N SER A 9 -28.74 14.57 -35.69
CA SER A 9 -27.47 14.97 -35.09
C SER A 9 -27.49 14.55 -33.62
N ALA A 10 -27.17 13.29 -33.34
CA ALA A 10 -26.78 12.89 -32.00
C ALA A 10 -25.57 13.77 -31.63
N PRO A 11 -25.61 14.56 -30.55
CA PRO A 11 -24.41 15.25 -30.11
C PRO A 11 -23.41 14.17 -29.73
N SER A 12 -22.30 14.11 -30.46
CA SER A 12 -21.10 13.39 -30.06
C SER A 12 -20.50 14.12 -28.85
N SER A 13 -21.13 13.97 -27.70
CA SER A 13 -20.54 14.32 -26.42
C SER A 13 -19.51 13.24 -26.11
N SER A 14 -18.27 13.52 -26.50
CA SER A 14 -17.08 12.98 -25.87
C SER A 14 -17.21 13.22 -24.36
N SER A 15 -17.80 12.25 -23.65
CA SER A 15 -17.83 12.21 -22.20
C SER A 15 -16.39 11.99 -21.75
N SER A 16 -15.65 13.09 -21.63
CA SER A 16 -14.45 13.15 -20.81
C SER A 16 -14.90 12.77 -19.41
N CYS A 17 -14.59 11.56 -18.95
CA CYS A 17 -14.87 11.09 -17.60
C CYS A 17 -13.97 11.79 -16.56
N ILE A 18 -13.84 13.12 -16.68
CA ILE A 18 -13.05 13.99 -15.81
C ILE A 18 -13.97 15.13 -15.36
N GLU A 19 -15.19 14.82 -14.91
CA GLU A 19 -16.06 15.83 -14.32
C GLU A 19 -16.71 15.26 -13.06
N ASN A 20 -16.50 16.00 -11.96
CA ASN A 20 -17.04 15.82 -10.60
C ASN A 20 -16.19 15.02 -9.60
N MET A 21 -14.98 15.49 -9.28
CA MET A 21 -14.40 15.23 -7.95
C MET A 21 -15.20 16.04 -6.92
N GLY A 22 -16.34 15.52 -6.48
CA GLY A 22 -17.17 16.15 -5.46
C GLY A 22 -16.43 16.31 -4.11
N PRO A 23 -16.98 17.11 -3.18
CA PRO A 23 -16.39 17.35 -1.85
C PRO A 23 -16.08 16.06 -1.08
N ASP A 24 -16.78 14.96 -1.36
CA ASP A 24 -16.55 13.65 -0.75
C ASP A 24 -15.24 13.00 -1.20
N HIS A 25 -14.79 13.25 -2.44
CA HIS A 25 -13.51 12.76 -2.94
C HIS A 25 -12.33 13.48 -2.27
N ILE A 26 -12.47 14.79 -2.01
CA ILE A 26 -11.46 15.59 -1.28
C ILE A 26 -11.35 15.10 0.18
N LYS A 27 -12.49 14.91 0.85
CA LYS A 27 -12.53 14.35 2.22
C LYS A 27 -11.90 12.96 2.28
N PHE A 28 -12.07 12.13 1.26
CA PHE A 28 -11.44 10.82 1.19
C PHE A 28 -9.91 10.93 1.14
N ILE A 29 -9.36 11.77 0.26
CA ILE A 29 -7.90 11.99 0.14
C ILE A 29 -7.32 12.50 1.48
N GLU A 30 -7.97 13.49 2.10
CA GLU A 30 -7.56 14.00 3.42
C GLU A 30 -7.55 12.90 4.48
N THR A 31 -8.57 12.03 4.46
CA THR A 31 -8.70 10.92 5.40
C THR A 31 -7.58 9.90 5.21
N VAL A 32 -7.28 9.51 3.97
CA VAL A 32 -6.16 8.62 3.64
C VAL A 32 -4.84 9.20 4.15
N ASN A 33 -4.59 10.49 3.90
CA ASN A 33 -3.37 11.15 4.34
C ASN A 33 -3.26 11.21 5.88
N LYS A 34 -4.36 11.46 6.59
CA LYS A 34 -4.39 11.39 8.07
C LYS A 34 -4.07 10.00 8.58
N TYR A 35 -4.58 8.94 7.93
CA TYR A 35 -4.23 7.57 8.29
C TYR A 35 -2.75 7.28 8.07
N ILE A 36 -2.17 7.72 6.95
CA ILE A 36 -0.74 7.57 6.66
C ILE A 36 0.13 8.25 7.73
N GLU A 37 -0.23 9.46 8.14
CA GLU A 37 0.47 10.17 9.21
C GLU A 37 0.37 9.44 10.54
N LYS A 38 -0.82 8.95 10.90
CA LYS A 38 -1.04 8.17 12.12
C LYS A 38 -0.21 6.89 12.13
N ILE A 39 -0.20 6.15 11.03
CA ILE A 39 0.63 4.94 10.86
C ILE A 39 2.10 5.29 11.04
N THR A 40 2.57 6.32 10.34
CA THR A 40 3.98 6.73 10.39
C THR A 40 4.43 7.07 11.81
N ALA A 41 3.58 7.74 12.58
CA ALA A 41 3.89 8.11 13.97
C ALA A 41 3.88 6.93 14.95
N HIS A 42 3.02 5.92 14.72
CA HIS A 42 2.76 4.86 15.71
C HIS A 42 3.29 3.48 15.32
N VAL A 43 3.77 3.30 14.08
CA VAL A 43 4.28 1.98 13.68
C VAL A 43 5.47 1.58 14.53
N ASN A 44 6.28 2.52 15.03
CA ASN A 44 7.41 2.25 15.93
C ASN A 44 7.07 2.22 17.42
N ASN A 45 5.79 2.11 17.79
CA ASN A 45 5.39 2.06 19.19
C ASN A 45 6.03 0.84 19.90
N PHE A 46 6.42 1.05 21.17
CA PHE A 46 6.94 0.03 22.06
C PHE A 46 5.87 -1.01 22.42
N ASP A 47 4.60 -0.58 22.46
CA ASP A 47 3.47 -1.49 22.60
C ASP A 47 3.31 -2.31 21.30
N LYS A 48 3.56 -3.62 21.43
CA LYS A 48 3.45 -4.59 20.34
C LYS A 48 2.03 -4.59 19.73
N LYS A 49 0.97 -4.42 20.54
CA LYS A 49 -0.42 -4.41 20.03
C LYS A 49 -0.68 -3.20 19.15
N VAL A 50 -0.29 -2.01 19.59
CA VAL A 50 -0.45 -0.78 18.80
C VAL A 50 0.28 -0.89 17.48
N ALA A 51 1.51 -1.41 17.49
CA ALA A 51 2.27 -1.56 16.26
C ALA A 51 1.69 -2.64 15.32
N GLN A 52 1.16 -3.74 15.86
CA GLN A 52 0.43 -4.75 15.09
C GLN A 52 -0.83 -4.15 14.43
N GLU A 53 -1.59 -3.31 15.15
CA GLU A 53 -2.73 -2.59 14.58
C GLU A 53 -2.32 -1.68 13.42
N MET A 54 -1.17 -0.99 13.53
CA MET A 54 -0.65 -0.19 12.41
C MET A 54 -0.32 -1.06 11.20
N VAL A 55 0.30 -2.22 11.39
CA VAL A 55 0.59 -3.16 10.29
C VAL A 55 -0.71 -3.67 9.65
N ARG A 56 -1.72 -4.01 10.44
CA ARG A 56 -3.04 -4.41 9.94
C ARG A 56 -3.71 -3.28 9.16
N ALA A 57 -3.62 -2.04 9.63
CA ALA A 57 -4.15 -0.88 8.92
C ALA A 57 -3.47 -0.70 7.55
N VAL A 58 -2.14 -0.80 7.49
CA VAL A 58 -1.39 -0.76 6.23
C VAL A 58 -1.83 -1.87 5.27
N PHE A 59 -2.02 -3.09 5.77
CA PHE A 59 -2.51 -4.21 4.95
C PHE A 59 -3.91 -3.94 4.38
N MET A 60 -4.82 -3.40 5.18
CA MET A 60 -6.17 -3.04 4.71
C MET A 60 -6.14 -1.96 3.64
N MET A 61 -5.33 -0.90 3.84
CA MET A 61 -5.18 0.19 2.87
C MET A 61 -4.52 -0.29 1.57
N ALA A 62 -3.50 -1.15 1.66
CA ALA A 62 -2.87 -1.77 0.48
C ALA A 62 -3.86 -2.66 -0.28
N THR A 63 -4.73 -3.37 0.44
CA THR A 63 -5.72 -4.26 -0.17
C THR A 63 -6.81 -3.51 -0.92
N ARG A 64 -7.18 -2.32 -0.42
CA ARG A 64 -8.19 -1.43 -1.04
C ARG A 64 -7.62 -0.48 -2.08
N ASN A 65 -6.31 -0.53 -2.32
CA ASN A 65 -5.60 0.39 -3.19
C ASN A 65 -5.77 1.87 -2.80
N ASP A 66 -5.85 2.15 -1.50
CA ASP A 66 -6.07 3.49 -0.96
C ASP A 66 -4.86 4.40 -1.21
N PHE A 67 -3.65 3.82 -1.33
CA PHE A 67 -2.39 4.54 -1.52
C PHE A 67 -2.26 5.26 -2.87
N GLU A 68 -3.01 4.87 -3.90
CA GLU A 68 -3.03 5.61 -5.17
C GLU A 68 -3.54 7.05 -5.01
N ARG A 69 -4.38 7.28 -4.00
CA ARG A 69 -4.96 8.59 -3.70
C ARG A 69 -4.14 9.38 -2.67
N ALA A 70 -3.13 8.76 -2.08
CA ALA A 70 -2.28 9.40 -1.10
C ALA A 70 -1.35 10.44 -1.71
N ASP A 71 -0.96 11.40 -0.86
CA ASP A 71 0.20 12.24 -1.12
C ASP A 71 1.47 11.38 -1.20
N ILE A 72 2.26 11.61 -2.25
CA ILE A 72 3.40 10.75 -2.56
C ILE A 72 4.52 10.86 -1.52
N ASP A 73 4.75 12.05 -0.96
CA ASP A 73 5.82 12.30 0.01
C ASP A 73 5.47 11.68 1.36
N LYS A 74 4.20 11.79 1.78
CA LYS A 74 3.70 11.14 2.99
C LYS A 74 3.75 9.62 2.86
N LEU A 75 3.33 9.08 1.72
CA LEU A 75 3.40 7.65 1.43
C LEU A 75 4.84 7.15 1.43
N GLU A 76 5.76 7.86 0.76
CA GLU A 76 7.18 7.51 0.71
C GLU A 76 7.80 7.49 2.11
N LYS A 77 7.49 8.48 2.95
CA LYS A 77 7.93 8.52 4.34
C LYS A 77 7.40 7.33 5.14
N MET A 78 6.10 7.03 5.06
CA MET A 78 5.49 5.90 5.76
C MET A 78 6.13 4.57 5.34
N MET A 79 6.29 4.35 4.03
CA MET A 79 6.91 3.14 3.48
C MET A 79 8.34 2.97 4.00
N LYS A 80 9.16 4.04 4.01
CA LYS A 80 10.52 4.00 4.57
C LYS A 80 10.52 3.61 6.06
N VAL A 81 9.62 4.18 6.86
CA VAL A 81 9.54 3.88 8.31
C VAL A 81 9.12 2.43 8.55
N LEU A 82 8.12 1.93 7.80
CA LEU A 82 7.68 0.52 7.87
C LEU A 82 8.83 -0.44 7.53
N ILE A 83 9.52 -0.17 6.43
CA ILE A 83 10.66 -0.93 5.92
C ILE A 83 11.79 -0.96 6.97
N GLN A 84 12.16 0.20 7.53
CA GLN A 84 13.17 0.27 8.59
C GLN A 84 12.76 -0.47 9.85
N ARG A 85 11.48 -0.41 10.25
CA ARG A 85 10.97 -1.19 11.37
C ARG A 85 11.16 -2.68 11.12
N TRP A 86 10.72 -3.18 9.96
CA TRP A 86 10.75 -4.61 9.65
C TRP A 86 12.16 -5.19 9.64
N LEU A 87 13.17 -4.42 9.18
CA LEU A 87 14.57 -4.86 9.26
C LEU A 87 15.10 -5.02 10.69
N ARG A 88 14.54 -4.26 11.64
CA ARG A 88 15.00 -4.30 13.04
C ARG A 88 14.31 -5.40 13.85
N GLN A 89 13.19 -5.94 13.36
CA GLN A 89 12.40 -6.88 14.15
C GLN A 89 12.86 -8.33 13.96
N ASN A 90 13.64 -8.81 14.92
CA ASN A 90 14.09 -10.22 15.00
C ASN A 90 13.13 -11.13 15.78
N ASP A 91 12.07 -10.59 16.40
CA ASP A 91 11.13 -11.28 17.30
C ASP A 91 9.67 -11.11 16.86
N THR A 92 9.41 -11.22 15.56
CA THR A 92 8.07 -11.09 15.00
C THR A 92 7.38 -12.45 14.89
N GLU A 93 6.13 -12.54 15.36
CA GLU A 93 5.24 -13.70 15.21
C GLU A 93 5.01 -14.01 13.72
N ASP A 94 4.81 -15.29 13.38
CA ASP A 94 4.79 -15.74 11.98
C ASP A 94 3.64 -15.15 11.16
N ASP A 95 2.47 -14.96 11.78
CA ASP A 95 1.28 -14.35 11.17
C ASP A 95 1.52 -12.88 10.80
N ILE A 96 2.27 -12.16 11.63
CA ILE A 96 2.68 -10.78 11.37
C ILE A 96 3.69 -10.76 10.23
N VAL A 97 4.66 -11.68 10.20
CA VAL A 97 5.64 -11.79 9.10
C VAL A 97 4.91 -12.04 7.77
N GLU A 98 3.94 -12.95 7.75
CA GLU A 98 3.14 -13.21 6.55
C GLU A 98 2.38 -11.95 6.10
N THR A 99 1.77 -11.22 7.04
CA THR A 99 1.08 -9.96 6.74
C THR A 99 2.03 -8.93 6.13
N VAL A 100 3.24 -8.79 6.67
CA VAL A 100 4.29 -7.91 6.14
C VAL A 100 4.68 -8.31 4.72
N LEU A 101 4.92 -9.60 4.46
CA LEU A 101 5.25 -10.08 3.12
C LEU A 101 4.12 -9.78 2.12
N ARG A 102 2.86 -9.95 2.51
CA ARG A 102 1.71 -9.60 1.65
C ARG A 102 1.64 -8.10 1.36
N ILE A 103 1.91 -7.23 2.35
CA ILE A 103 2.01 -5.79 2.13
C ILE A 103 3.13 -5.48 1.12
N MET A 104 4.29 -6.09 1.29
CA MET A 104 5.46 -5.90 0.42
C MET A 104 5.19 -6.33 -1.03
N THR A 105 4.51 -7.46 -1.21
CA THR A 105 4.07 -7.91 -2.54
C THR A 105 3.14 -6.88 -3.18
N ARG A 106 2.17 -6.35 -2.43
CA ARG A 106 1.27 -5.30 -2.93
C ARG A 106 2.02 -4.02 -3.28
N PHE A 107 2.93 -3.57 -2.42
CA PHE A 107 3.76 -2.41 -2.70
C PHE A 107 4.63 -2.56 -3.95
N SER A 108 4.97 -3.79 -4.34
CA SER A 108 5.81 -4.06 -5.51
C SER A 108 5.01 -4.27 -6.80
N ALA A 109 3.70 -4.42 -6.72
CA ALA A 109 2.85 -4.83 -7.84
C ALA A 109 2.69 -3.70 -8.88
N ASP A 110 2.18 -2.54 -8.45
CA ASP A 110 1.84 -1.42 -9.32
C ASP A 110 1.82 -0.06 -8.57
N GLY A 111 1.45 0.99 -9.32
CA GLY A 111 1.09 2.29 -8.76
C GLY A 111 2.24 3.11 -8.16
N LYS A 112 1.85 4.09 -7.32
CA LYS A 112 2.78 4.94 -6.56
C LYS A 112 3.66 4.11 -5.64
N THR A 113 3.10 3.06 -5.03
CA THR A 113 3.86 2.19 -4.12
C THR A 113 4.99 1.48 -4.84
N LYS A 114 4.80 1.01 -6.09
CA LYS A 114 5.88 0.38 -6.88
C LYS A 114 6.98 1.37 -7.24
N GLN A 115 6.60 2.60 -7.60
CA GLN A 115 7.57 3.66 -7.91
C GLN A 115 8.42 4.03 -6.69
N ILE A 116 7.83 4.05 -5.49
CA ILE A 116 8.57 4.26 -4.25
C ILE A 116 9.43 3.04 -3.94
N MET A 117 8.86 1.84 -4.06
CA MET A 117 9.55 0.58 -3.77
C MET A 117 10.79 0.40 -4.65
N SER A 118 10.71 0.74 -5.94
CA SER A 118 11.84 0.63 -6.87
C SER A 118 13.02 1.52 -6.46
N LYS A 119 12.77 2.69 -5.86
CA LYS A 119 13.82 3.57 -5.30
C LYS A 119 14.51 2.95 -4.07
N VAL A 120 13.80 2.12 -3.32
CA VAL A 120 14.29 1.50 -2.07
C VAL A 120 15.01 0.16 -2.34
N ASN A 121 14.92 -0.38 -3.55
CA ASN A 121 14.85 -1.84 -3.74
C ASN A 121 16.15 -2.67 -3.76
N PHE A 122 17.37 -2.11 -3.76
CA PHE A 122 18.51 -2.97 -4.11
C PHE A 122 19.03 -3.88 -2.98
N ILE A 123 18.85 -3.50 -1.71
CA ILE A 123 19.42 -4.24 -0.56
C ILE A 123 18.33 -4.96 0.27
N PHE A 124 17.07 -4.57 0.09
CA PHE A 124 15.97 -4.90 1.02
C PHE A 124 15.31 -6.25 0.75
N ILE A 125 14.96 -6.55 -0.51
CA ILE A 125 14.32 -7.82 -0.89
C ILE A 125 15.24 -8.99 -0.55
N SER A 126 16.53 -8.88 -0.87
CA SER A 126 17.53 -9.92 -0.62
C SER A 126 17.67 -10.24 0.86
N ASN A 127 17.67 -9.24 1.75
CA ASN A 127 17.82 -9.45 3.19
C ASN A 127 16.57 -10.05 3.85
N ILE A 128 15.36 -9.58 3.51
CA ILE A 128 14.13 -10.16 4.07
C ILE A 128 13.91 -11.60 3.58
N PHE A 129 14.20 -11.89 2.32
CA PHE A 129 14.10 -13.26 1.80
C PHE A 129 15.12 -14.17 2.50
N LEU A 130 16.36 -13.71 2.68
CA LEU A 130 17.41 -14.45 3.37
C LEU A 130 17.07 -14.68 4.86
N ILE A 131 16.57 -13.66 5.57
CA ILE A 131 16.16 -13.80 6.98
C ILE A 131 15.01 -14.80 7.13
N ASN A 132 14.01 -14.76 6.23
CA ASN A 132 12.90 -15.71 6.27
C ASN A 132 13.31 -17.12 5.86
N TYR A 133 14.19 -17.26 4.87
CA TYR A 133 14.78 -18.54 4.48
C TYR A 133 15.56 -19.17 5.64
N MET A 134 16.39 -18.37 6.32
CA MET A 134 17.13 -18.82 7.52
C MET A 134 16.19 -19.19 8.68
N ARG A 135 15.11 -18.44 8.91
CA ARG A 135 14.10 -18.78 9.93
C ARG A 135 13.38 -20.11 9.63
N GLN A 136 13.01 -20.36 8.38
CA GLN A 136 12.39 -21.64 8.00
C GLN A 136 13.36 -22.81 8.22
N ILE A 137 14.62 -22.65 7.84
CA ILE A 137 15.66 -23.65 8.07
C ILE A 137 15.84 -23.96 9.56
N ILE A 138 15.94 -22.92 10.41
CA ILE A 138 16.08 -23.11 11.86
C ILE A 138 14.89 -23.88 12.44
N LYS A 139 13.65 -23.62 12.00
CA LYS A 139 12.47 -24.38 12.45
C LYS A 139 12.47 -25.82 12.01
N ILE A 140 13.01 -26.12 10.83
CA ILE A 140 13.17 -27.50 10.36
C ILE A 140 14.18 -28.23 11.26
N PHE A 141 15.29 -27.59 11.59
CA PHE A 141 16.32 -28.16 12.46
C PHE A 141 15.94 -28.21 13.95
N ALA A 142 15.06 -27.34 14.43
CA ALA A 142 14.60 -27.33 15.82
C ALA A 142 13.52 -28.39 16.14
N ASN A 143 12.94 -29.03 15.12
CA ASN A 143 11.97 -30.12 15.26
C ASN A 143 12.59 -31.53 15.05
N PHE A 144 13.92 -31.62 15.03
CA PHE A 144 14.72 -32.85 15.05
C PHE A 144 15.58 -32.86 16.31
#